data_AF-A0A2S9YIQ4-F1
#
_entry.id   AF-A0A2S9YIQ4-F1
#
_cell.length_a   1.000
_cell.length_b   1.000
_cell.length_c   1.000
_cell.angle_alpha   90.00
_cell.angle_beta   90.00
_cell.angle_gamma   90.00
#
_symmetry.space_group_name_H-M   'P 1'
#
loop_
_entity.id
_entity.type
_entity.pdbx_description
1 polymer ?
#
loop_
_entity_poly.entity_id
_entity_poly.type
_entity_poly.pdbx_seq_one_letter_code
_entity_poly.pdbx_strand_id
1 'polypeptide(L)'
;MRSMPELMLVQETVERASAHLQSVLTLVQLSFDEGAAVARLTARYERRVIDPEASAYFEEAKRLLLRPEPNLALALMALWIAASREPDCYGLTHAGVLSLLLDAAQDTAAAELAAAEPEQRLSVDLQKRS
;
A
#
# COMPACT_ATOMS: atom_id res chain seq x y z
N MET A 1 -15.35 -11.94 -31.13
CA MET A 1 -16.40 -11.52 -30.18
C MET A 1 -16.11 -12.23 -28.86
N ARG A 2 -15.77 -11.52 -27.79
CA ARG A 2 -15.58 -12.14 -26.46
C ARG A 2 -16.94 -12.63 -25.96
N SER A 3 -16.98 -13.79 -25.33
CA SER A 3 -18.22 -14.37 -24.83
C SER A 3 -18.73 -13.57 -23.60
N MET A 4 -20.04 -13.42 -23.42
CA MET A 4 -20.61 -12.74 -22.23
C MET A 4 -20.05 -13.19 -20.87
N PRO A 5 -19.76 -14.49 -20.62
CA PRO A 5 -19.17 -14.91 -19.35
C PRO A 5 -17.73 -14.42 -19.13
N GLU A 6 -16.91 -14.26 -20.18
CA GLU A 6 -15.55 -13.71 -20.05
C GLU A 6 -15.58 -12.22 -19.68
N LEU A 7 -16.54 -11.45 -20.22
CA LEU A 7 -16.71 -10.04 -19.87
C LEU A 7 -17.14 -9.86 -18.42
N MET A 8 -17.99 -10.76 -17.90
CA MET A 8 -18.45 -10.74 -16.52
C MET A 8 -17.32 -11.08 -15.52
N LEU A 9 -16.49 -12.09 -15.83
CA LEU A 9 -15.29 -12.45 -15.05
C LEU A 9 -14.24 -11.34 -15.01
N VAL A 10 -14.04 -10.63 -16.11
CA VAL A 10 -13.09 -9.49 -16.18
C VAL A 10 -13.61 -8.29 -15.38
N GLN A 11 -14.92 -8.01 -15.40
CA GLN A 11 -15.49 -6.94 -14.59
C GLN A 11 -15.37 -7.23 -13.08
N GLU A 12 -15.69 -8.45 -12.65
CA GLU A 12 -15.64 -8.83 -11.24
C GLU A 12 -14.19 -8.80 -10.68
N THR A 13 -13.20 -9.19 -11.49
CA THR A 13 -11.78 -9.13 -11.10
C THR A 13 -11.26 -7.70 -11.00
N VAL A 14 -11.66 -6.82 -11.93
CA VAL A 14 -11.31 -5.38 -11.87
C VAL A 14 -11.95 -4.70 -10.66
N GLU A 15 -13.23 -4.98 -10.37
CA GLU A 15 -13.93 -4.44 -9.19
C GLU A 15 -13.27 -4.89 -7.88
N ARG A 16 -12.88 -6.17 -7.79
CA ARG A 16 -12.19 -6.71 -6.61
C ARG A 16 -10.79 -6.09 -6.42
N ALA A 17 -10.03 -5.94 -7.50
CA ALA A 17 -8.72 -5.29 -7.46
C ALA A 17 -8.84 -3.81 -7.05
N SER A 18 -9.84 -3.10 -7.57
CA SER A 18 -10.13 -1.73 -7.18
C SER A 18 -10.53 -1.61 -5.72
N ALA A 19 -11.35 -2.53 -5.19
CA ALA A 19 -11.76 -2.53 -3.80
C ALA A 19 -10.59 -2.83 -2.84
N HIS A 20 -9.72 -3.78 -3.20
CA HIS A 20 -8.52 -4.09 -2.43
C HIS A 20 -7.56 -2.90 -2.37
N LEU A 21 -7.26 -2.29 -3.53
CA LEU A 21 -6.42 -1.09 -3.58
C LEU A 21 -7.00 0.06 -2.73
N GLN A 22 -8.31 0.29 -2.81
CA GLN A 22 -8.97 1.31 -2.02
C GLN A 22 -8.89 1.02 -0.51
N SER A 23 -9.01 -0.25 -0.11
CA SER A 23 -8.86 -0.68 1.28
C SER A 23 -7.44 -0.39 1.79
N VAL A 24 -6.41 -0.76 1.02
CA VAL A 24 -5.00 -0.52 1.37
C VAL A 24 -4.73 0.97 1.53
N LEU A 25 -5.15 1.79 0.57
CA LEU A 25 -4.96 3.25 0.64
C LEU A 25 -5.70 3.87 1.84
N THR A 26 -6.86 3.32 2.20
CA THR A 26 -7.60 3.75 3.40
C THR A 26 -6.82 3.43 4.67
N LEU A 27 -6.25 2.23 4.78
CA LEU A 27 -5.42 1.86 5.93
C LEU A 27 -4.15 2.72 6.02
N VAL A 28 -3.50 2.99 4.88
CA VAL A 28 -2.33 3.88 4.82
C VAL A 28 -2.70 5.29 5.30
N GLN A 29 -3.82 5.85 4.83
CA GLN A 29 -4.32 7.15 5.29
C GLN A 29 -4.55 7.16 6.81
N LEU A 30 -5.20 6.13 7.36
CA LEU A 30 -5.43 6.01 8.80
C LEU A 30 -4.12 5.94 9.59
N SER A 31 -3.11 5.20 9.10
CA SER A 31 -1.79 5.16 9.72
C SER A 31 -1.10 6.52 9.76
N PHE A 32 -1.25 7.35 8.72
CA PHE A 32 -0.75 8.73 8.72
C PHE A 32 -1.50 9.62 9.72
N ASP A 33 -2.81 9.50 9.81
CA ASP A 33 -3.62 10.30 10.72
C ASP A 33 -3.34 9.95 12.20
N GLU A 34 -3.18 8.66 12.48
CA GLU A 34 -2.74 8.16 13.79
C GLU A 34 -1.33 8.64 14.11
N GLY A 35 -0.38 8.53 13.17
CA GLY A 35 0.98 9.03 13.31
C GLY A 35 1.04 10.51 13.66
N ALA A 36 0.26 11.33 12.97
CA ALA A 36 0.16 12.76 13.27
C ALA A 36 -0.41 13.02 14.68
N ALA A 37 -1.36 12.21 15.14
CA ALA A 37 -1.90 12.31 16.49
C ALA A 37 -0.87 11.90 17.56
N VAL A 38 -0.18 10.78 17.36
CA VAL A 38 0.88 10.28 18.24
C VAL A 38 2.00 11.32 18.34
N ALA A 39 2.51 11.82 17.23
CA ALA A 39 3.55 12.85 17.20
C ALA A 39 3.16 14.09 18.03
N ARG A 40 1.92 14.59 17.88
CA ARG A 40 1.41 15.71 18.68
C ARG A 40 1.33 15.38 20.17
N LEU A 41 0.93 14.17 20.54
CA LEU A 41 0.86 13.72 21.93
C LEU A 41 2.26 13.58 22.54
N THR A 42 3.19 12.94 21.83
CA THR A 42 4.60 12.77 22.24
C THR A 42 5.25 14.13 22.48
N ALA A 43 5.16 15.06 21.52
CA ALA A 43 5.71 16.41 21.65
C ALA A 43 5.15 17.17 22.85
N ARG A 44 3.83 17.04 23.10
CA ARG A 44 3.17 17.67 24.26
C ARG A 44 3.63 17.06 25.59
N TYR A 45 3.74 15.73 25.65
CA TYR A 45 4.14 15.01 26.86
C TYR A 45 5.60 15.30 27.23
N GLU A 46 6.48 15.28 26.24
CA GLU A 46 7.92 15.53 26.40
C GLU A 46 8.27 17.02 26.45
N ARG A 47 7.30 17.92 26.21
CA ARG A 47 7.46 19.38 26.19
C ARG A 47 8.53 19.83 25.21
N ARG A 48 8.57 19.21 24.04
CA ARG A 48 9.51 19.54 22.96
C ARG A 48 8.78 19.94 21.69
N VAL A 49 9.50 20.61 20.82
CA VAL A 49 9.05 20.94 19.47
C VAL A 49 9.54 19.83 18.54
N ILE A 50 8.65 19.32 17.69
CA ILE A 50 9.01 18.36 16.65
C ILE A 50 9.91 19.07 15.63
N ASP A 51 10.95 18.39 15.16
CA ASP A 51 11.76 18.87 14.05
C ASP A 51 10.87 19.24 12.84
N PRO A 52 10.87 20.52 12.41
CA PRO A 52 10.04 20.97 11.30
C PRO A 52 10.38 20.28 9.98
N GLU A 53 11.64 19.87 9.77
CA GLU A 53 12.01 19.10 8.57
C GLU A 53 11.41 17.70 8.62
N ALA A 54 11.44 17.04 9.77
CA ALA A 54 10.81 15.73 9.94
C ALA A 54 9.30 15.80 9.68
N SER A 55 8.62 16.83 10.20
CA SER A 55 7.20 17.06 9.92
C SER A 55 6.94 17.32 8.44
N ALA A 56 7.82 18.07 7.75
CA ALA A 56 7.67 18.34 6.32
C ALA A 56 7.82 17.05 5.49
N TYR A 57 8.82 16.20 5.81
CA TYR A 57 8.99 14.91 5.14
C TYR A 57 7.83 13.94 5.41
N PHE A 58 7.23 13.98 6.60
CA PHE A 58 6.06 13.18 6.93
C PHE A 58 4.85 13.56 6.06
N GLU A 59 4.55 14.86 5.94
CA GLU A 59 3.46 15.36 5.08
C GLU A 59 3.75 15.11 3.59
N GLU A 60 5.01 15.22 3.18
CA GLU A 60 5.44 14.89 1.82
C GLU A 60 5.18 13.40 1.50
N ALA A 61 5.55 12.50 2.41
CA ALA A 61 5.31 11.07 2.25
C ALA A 61 3.80 10.78 2.11
N LYS A 62 2.97 11.37 2.97
CA LYS A 62 1.51 11.27 2.91
C LYS A 62 0.98 11.69 1.54
N ARG A 63 1.41 12.86 1.05
CA ARG A 63 1.00 13.40 -0.26
C ARG A 63 1.43 12.49 -1.42
N LEU A 64 2.63 11.94 -1.37
CA LEU A 64 3.17 11.10 -2.44
C LEU A 64 2.55 9.69 -2.48
N LEU A 65 2.14 9.15 -1.33
CA LEU A 65 1.49 7.84 -1.22
C LEU A 65 0.00 7.86 -1.57
N LEU A 66 -0.69 8.97 -1.28
CA LEU A 66 -2.15 9.04 -1.40
C LEU A 66 -2.64 9.74 -2.66
N ARG A 67 -1.72 10.14 -3.54
CA ARG A 67 -2.08 10.65 -4.88
C ARG A 67 -2.55 9.49 -5.77
N PRO A 68 -3.31 9.77 -6.85
CA PRO A 68 -3.85 8.74 -7.74
C PRO A 68 -2.79 7.79 -8.33
N GLU A 69 -1.60 8.32 -8.65
CA GLU A 69 -0.47 7.54 -9.15
C GLU A 69 0.69 7.63 -8.16
N PRO A 70 0.74 6.82 -7.09
CA PRO A 70 1.70 6.99 -6.00
C PRO A 70 3.16 6.88 -6.45
N ASN A 71 4.03 7.74 -5.89
CA ASN A 71 5.49 7.56 -6.03
C ASN A 71 6.01 6.83 -4.79
N LEU A 72 5.87 5.50 -4.78
CA LEU A 72 6.20 4.66 -3.64
C LEU A 72 7.65 4.86 -3.15
N ALA A 73 8.61 4.88 -4.07
CA ALA A 73 10.03 5.02 -3.70
C ALA A 73 10.32 6.35 -2.99
N LEU A 74 9.85 7.46 -3.56
CA LEU A 74 10.07 8.78 -2.97
C LEU A 74 9.30 8.95 -1.66
N ALA A 75 8.08 8.42 -1.58
CA ALA A 75 7.27 8.50 -0.37
C ALA A 75 7.87 7.70 0.78
N LEU A 76 8.32 6.47 0.52
CA LEU A 76 8.99 5.63 1.52
C LEU A 76 10.30 6.25 1.97
N MET A 77 11.08 6.84 1.05
CA MET A 77 12.28 7.59 1.42
C MET A 77 11.96 8.79 2.30
N ALA A 78 10.95 9.59 1.97
CA ALA A 78 10.52 10.73 2.79
C ALA A 78 10.05 10.27 4.19
N LEU A 79 9.23 9.21 4.25
CA LEU A 79 8.74 8.67 5.53
C LEU A 79 9.88 8.13 6.39
N TRP A 80 10.85 7.45 5.77
CA TRP A 80 12.05 6.98 6.46
C TRP A 80 12.91 8.12 6.99
N ILE A 81 13.08 9.21 6.23
CA ILE A 81 13.79 10.41 6.71
C ILE A 81 13.06 11.02 7.92
N ALA A 82 11.73 11.18 7.84
CA ALA A 82 10.94 11.67 8.96
C ALA A 82 11.12 10.80 10.22
N ALA A 83 11.01 9.48 10.08
CA ALA A 83 11.19 8.52 11.16
C ALA A 83 12.62 8.43 11.70
N SER A 84 13.63 8.66 10.87
CA SER A 84 15.03 8.65 11.31
C SER A 84 15.38 9.87 12.16
N ARG A 85 14.76 11.01 11.85
CA ARG A 85 14.95 12.27 12.60
C ARG A 85 14.09 12.32 13.86
N GLU A 86 12.88 11.78 13.79
CA GLU A 86 11.88 11.82 14.85
C GLU A 86 11.31 10.40 15.11
N PRO A 87 12.14 9.47 15.63
CA PRO A 87 11.76 8.05 15.76
C PRO A 87 10.57 7.84 16.70
N ASP A 88 10.52 8.57 17.82
CA ASP A 88 9.44 8.45 18.81
C ASP A 88 8.10 9.03 18.32
N CYS A 89 8.14 9.85 17.26
CA CYS A 89 6.95 10.44 16.66
C CYS A 89 6.45 9.67 15.44
N TYR A 90 7.36 9.28 14.53
CA TYR A 90 6.99 8.77 13.20
C TYR A 90 7.48 7.34 12.93
N GLY A 91 8.27 6.74 13.83
CA GLY A 91 8.84 5.40 13.64
C GLY A 91 7.77 4.32 13.49
N LEU A 92 6.71 4.38 14.30
CA LEU A 92 5.59 3.42 14.21
C LEU A 92 4.81 3.58 12.91
N THR A 93 4.58 4.81 12.44
CA THR A 93 3.90 5.04 11.16
C THR A 93 4.72 4.50 10.00
N HIS A 94 6.04 4.72 10.01
CA HIS A 94 6.94 4.14 8.99
C HIS A 94 6.83 2.62 8.96
N ALA A 95 6.91 1.94 10.11
CA ALA A 95 6.79 0.49 10.18
C ALA A 95 5.43 -0.02 9.72
N GLY A 96 4.33 0.63 10.16
CA GLY A 96 2.96 0.26 9.80
C GLY A 96 2.68 0.41 8.31
N VAL A 97 3.03 1.56 7.73
CA VAL A 97 2.85 1.82 6.29
C VAL A 97 3.67 0.83 5.45
N LEU A 98 4.91 0.55 5.85
CA LEU A 98 5.74 -0.43 5.14
C LEU A 98 5.13 -1.84 5.18
N SER A 99 4.63 -2.28 6.33
CA SER A 99 3.95 -3.58 6.47
C SER A 99 2.74 -3.67 5.57
N LEU A 100 1.84 -2.68 5.61
CA LEU A 100 0.62 -2.65 4.80
C LEU A 100 0.92 -2.77 3.29
N LEU A 101 1.97 -2.09 2.83
CA LEU A 101 2.36 -2.12 1.42
C LEU A 101 2.99 -3.46 1.01
N LEU A 102 3.78 -4.08 1.90
CA LEU A 102 4.36 -5.40 1.65
C LEU A 102 3.29 -6.49 1.64
N ASP A 103 2.34 -6.44 2.58
CA ASP A 103 1.22 -7.38 2.64
C ASP A 103 0.35 -7.27 1.38
N ALA A 104 0.02 -6.05 0.95
CA ALA A 104 -0.71 -5.82 -0.29
C ALA A 104 0.03 -6.35 -1.54
N ALA A 105 1.36 -6.20 -1.58
CA ALA A 105 2.17 -6.73 -2.68
C ALA A 105 2.18 -8.27 -2.69
N GLN A 106 2.23 -8.91 -1.51
CA GLN A 106 2.15 -10.37 -1.39
C GLN A 106 0.77 -10.90 -1.81
N ASP A 107 -0.31 -10.26 -1.37
CA ASP A 107 -1.67 -10.60 -1.75
C ASP A 107 -1.88 -10.50 -3.27
N THR A 108 -1.33 -9.43 -3.88
CA THR A 108 -1.38 -9.25 -5.33
C THR A 108 -0.61 -10.35 -6.05
N ALA A 109 0.63 -10.64 -5.63
CA ALA A 109 1.44 -11.70 -6.23
C ALA A 109 0.77 -13.08 -6.10
N ALA A 110 0.19 -13.39 -4.94
CA ALA A 110 -0.54 -14.63 -4.71
C ALA A 110 -1.77 -14.76 -5.62
N ALA A 111 -2.51 -13.67 -5.83
CA ALA A 111 -3.65 -13.63 -6.74
C ALA A 111 -3.24 -13.84 -8.20
N GLU A 112 -2.14 -13.22 -8.64
CA GLU A 112 -1.58 -13.42 -10.00
C GLU A 112 -1.13 -14.87 -10.21
N LEU A 113 -0.45 -15.48 -9.22
CA LEU A 113 -0.06 -16.89 -9.24
C LEU A 113 -1.27 -17.83 -9.34
N ALA A 114 -2.31 -17.60 -8.53
CA ALA A 114 -3.52 -18.41 -8.56
C ALA A 114 -4.29 -18.29 -9.90
N ALA A 115 -4.22 -17.13 -10.56
CA ALA A 115 -4.81 -16.91 -11.87
C ALA A 115 -4.01 -17.60 -13.01
N ALA A 116 -2.71 -17.83 -12.83
CA ALA A 116 -1.86 -18.48 -13.83
C ALA A 116 -1.97 -20.02 -13.83
N GLU A 117 -2.25 -20.65 -12.69
CA GLU A 117 -2.45 -22.11 -12.58
C GLU A 117 -3.53 -22.70 -13.52
N PRO A 118 -4.72 -22.08 -13.69
CA PRO A 118 -5.75 -22.61 -14.59
C PRO A 118 -5.35 -22.55 -16.08
N GLU A 119 -4.59 -21.53 -16.52
CA GLU A 119 -4.12 -21.43 -17.92
C GLU A 119 -3.03 -22.47 -18.26
N GLN A 120 -2.16 -22.79 -17.29
CA GLN A 120 -1.16 -23.86 -17.45
C GLN A 120 -1.79 -25.26 -17.50
N ARG A 121 -2.87 -25.53 -16.75
CA ARG A 121 -3.55 -26.83 -16.82
C ARG A 121 -4.27 -27.04 -18.16
N LEU A 122 -4.91 -25.99 -18.70
CA LEU A 122 -5.58 -26.04 -20.01
C LEU A 122 -4.60 -26.29 -21.17
N SER A 123 -3.42 -25.66 -21.13
CA SER A 123 -2.39 -25.85 -22.17
C SER A 123 -1.72 -27.23 -22.11
N VAL A 124 -1.52 -27.81 -20.93
CA VAL A 124 -0.98 -29.17 -20.75
C VAL A 124 -1.98 -30.26 -21.17
N ASP A 125 -3.28 -30.09 -20.88
CA ASP A 125 -4.30 -31.07 -21.27
C ASP A 125 -4.59 -31.08 -22.77
N LEU A 126 -4.43 -29.95 -23.47
CA LEU A 126 -4.52 -29.87 -24.93
C LEU A 126 -3.34 -30.58 -25.62
N GLN A 127 -2.13 -30.49 -25.07
CA GLN A 127 -0.96 -31.22 -25.59
C GLN A 127 -1.05 -32.73 -25.40
N LYS A 128 -1.72 -33.21 -24.35
CA LYS A 128 -1.93 -34.66 -24.13
C LYS A 128 -3.03 -35.28 -25.01
N ARG A 129 -3.84 -34.45 -25.66
CA ARG A 129 -4.94 -34.87 -26.55
C ARG A 129 -4.61 -34.73 -28.04
N SER A 130 -3.41 -34.24 -28.37
CA SER A 130 -2.86 -34.13 -29.73
C SER A 130 -1.94 -35.32 -30.02
#